data_AF-A0A654LUL2-F1
#
_entry.id   AF-A0A654LUL2-F1
#
_cell.length_a   1.000
_cell.length_b   1.000
_cell.length_c   1.000
_cell.angle_alpha   90.00
_cell.angle_beta   90.00
_cell.angle_gamma   90.00
#
_symmetry.space_group_name_H-M   'P 1'
#
loop_
_entity.id
_entity.type
_entity.pdbx_description
1 polymer ?
#
loop_
_entity_poly.entity_id
_entity_poly.type
_entity_poly.pdbx_seq_one_letter_code
_entity_poly.pdbx_strand_id
1 'polypeptide(L)'
;MEFISDYIQIIVAAIYAIALFFTIVTFQRSKRIDQIASLGDVMNELRDVDRELAKISSGPQYDEVRSQWFSRMFNSLEWLSFMINEKIMTDKKLVEFIKPVIIRYYDDTFLKSAAVIERDSDNYPQFKKLYQALKSKSK
;
A
#
# COMPACT_ATOMS: atom_id res chain seq x y z
N MET A 1 -33.69 -40.99 25.76
CA MET A 1 -33.82 -40.25 24.49
C MET A 1 -33.09 -38.91 24.54
N GLU A 2 -33.05 -38.23 25.70
CA GLU A 2 -32.28 -36.97 25.91
C GLU A 2 -30.77 -37.12 25.65
N PHE A 3 -30.11 -38.17 26.15
CA PHE A 3 -28.67 -38.37 25.95
C PHE A 3 -28.21 -38.44 24.48
N ILE A 4 -29.08 -38.93 23.57
CA ILE A 4 -28.77 -39.01 22.13
C ILE A 4 -28.91 -37.62 21.49
N SER A 5 -29.88 -36.82 21.93
CA SER A 5 -30.11 -35.46 21.43
C SER A 5 -28.95 -34.54 21.82
N ASP A 6 -28.51 -34.58 23.08
CA ASP A 6 -27.37 -33.79 23.56
C ASP A 6 -26.07 -34.17 22.86
N TYR A 7 -25.84 -35.47 22.64
CA TYR A 7 -24.66 -35.95 21.91
C TYR A 7 -24.63 -35.45 20.46
N ILE A 8 -25.78 -35.45 19.77
CA ILE A 8 -25.88 -34.90 18.41
C ILE A 8 -25.63 -33.39 18.43
N GLN A 9 -26.16 -32.65 19.40
CA GLN A 9 -25.94 -31.21 19.52
C GLN A 9 -24.47 -30.86 19.75
N ILE A 10 -23.75 -31.64 20.57
CA ILE A 10 -22.31 -31.45 20.80
C ILE A 10 -21.52 -31.67 19.50
N ILE A 11 -21.83 -32.72 18.74
CA ILE A 11 -21.18 -32.98 17.45
C ILE A 11 -21.46 -31.84 16.45
N VAL A 12 -22.72 -31.41 16.37
CA VAL A 12 -23.14 -30.32 15.49
C VAL A 12 -22.42 -29.02 15.85
N ALA A 13 -22.34 -28.70 17.15
CA ALA A 13 -21.60 -27.53 17.63
C ALA A 13 -20.11 -27.61 17.28
N ALA A 14 -19.48 -28.78 17.40
CA ALA A 14 -18.09 -29.00 17.01
C ALA A 14 -17.87 -28.79 15.51
N ILE A 15 -18.76 -29.32 14.66
CA ILE A 15 -18.71 -29.11 13.20
C ILE A 15 -18.83 -27.61 12.87
N TYR A 16 -19.78 -26.91 13.48
CA TYR A 16 -19.94 -25.46 13.27
C TYR A 16 -18.72 -24.67 13.74
N ALA A 17 -18.12 -25.02 14.87
CA ALA A 17 -16.90 -24.37 15.37
C ALA A 17 -15.73 -24.53 14.38
N ILE A 18 -15.56 -25.74 13.83
CA ILE A 18 -14.54 -26.01 12.80
C ILE A 18 -14.83 -25.21 11.53
N ALA A 19 -16.09 -25.18 11.07
CA ALA A 19 -16.47 -24.42 9.90
C ALA A 19 -16.18 -22.93 10.07
N LEU A 20 -16.58 -22.33 11.20
CA LEU A 20 -16.30 -20.93 11.54
C LEU A 20 -14.80 -20.65 11.59
N PHE A 21 -14.01 -21.55 12.17
CA PHE A 21 -12.56 -21.45 12.17
C PHE A 21 -12.00 -21.37 10.74
N PHE A 22 -12.41 -22.27 9.84
CA PHE A 22 -11.98 -22.24 8.44
C PHE A 22 -12.49 -21.01 7.69
N THR A 23 -13.69 -20.51 7.99
CA THR A 23 -14.21 -19.25 7.43
C THR A 23 -13.33 -18.07 7.83
N ILE A 24 -12.94 -17.96 9.11
CA ILE A 24 -12.06 -16.90 9.61
C ILE A 24 -10.69 -16.96 8.90
N VAL A 25 -10.10 -18.16 8.80
CA VAL A 25 -8.81 -18.36 8.13
C VAL A 25 -8.88 -17.97 6.65
N THR A 26 -9.94 -18.39 5.95
CA THR A 26 -10.15 -18.07 4.53
C THR A 26 -10.34 -16.57 4.33
N PHE A 27 -11.12 -15.91 5.19
CA PHE A 27 -11.33 -14.46 5.13
C PHE A 27 -10.03 -13.68 5.31
N GLN A 28 -9.20 -14.07 6.29
CA GLN A 28 -7.89 -13.44 6.50
C GLN A 28 -6.96 -13.62 5.28
N ARG A 29 -6.95 -14.82 4.68
CA ARG A 29 -6.17 -15.11 3.48
C ARG A 29 -6.65 -14.29 2.28
N SER A 30 -7.96 -14.19 2.08
CA SER A 30 -8.55 -13.37 1.01
C SER A 30 -8.13 -11.92 1.15
N LYS A 31 -8.30 -11.33 2.35
CA LYS A 31 -7.90 -9.95 2.63
C LYS A 31 -6.42 -9.69 2.32
N ARG A 32 -5.56 -10.66 2.62
CA ARG A 32 -4.12 -10.57 2.30
C ARG A 32 -3.86 -10.57 0.79
N ILE A 33 -4.57 -11.41 0.03
CA ILE A 33 -4.46 -11.46 -1.43
C ILE A 33 -4.94 -10.13 -2.04
N ASP A 34 -6.05 -9.59 -1.55
CA ASP A 34 -6.58 -8.30 -2.03
C ASP A 34 -5.59 -7.16 -1.78
N GLN A 35 -4.94 -7.14 -0.60
CA GLN A 35 -3.87 -6.18 -0.30
C GLN A 35 -2.66 -6.34 -1.23
N ILE A 36 -2.28 -7.57 -1.59
CA ILE A 36 -1.19 -7.84 -2.54
C ILE A 36 -1.57 -7.38 -3.95
N ALA A 37 -2.79 -7.65 -4.39
CA ALA A 37 -3.27 -7.25 -5.70
C ALA A 37 -3.27 -5.72 -5.84
N SER A 38 -3.84 -5.02 -4.86
CA SER A 38 -3.84 -3.55 -4.82
C SER A 38 -2.44 -2.95 -4.79
N LEU A 39 -1.52 -3.56 -4.03
CA LEU A 39 -0.11 -3.16 -4.07
C LEU A 39 0.51 -3.39 -5.45
N GLY A 40 0.22 -4.54 -6.06
CA GLY A 40 0.69 -4.89 -7.40
C GLY A 40 0.28 -3.86 -8.45
N ASP A 41 -0.97 -3.38 -8.39
CA ASP A 41 -1.48 -2.35 -9.29
C ASP A 41 -0.72 -1.03 -9.14
N VAL A 42 -0.52 -0.56 -7.90
CA VAL A 42 0.29 0.65 -7.65
C VAL A 42 1.72 0.48 -8.14
N MET A 43 2.35 -0.66 -7.86
CA MET A 43 3.73 -0.92 -8.28
C MET A 43 3.87 -1.00 -9.80
N ASN A 44 2.87 -1.52 -10.50
CA ASN A 44 2.84 -1.51 -11.96
C ASN A 44 2.71 -0.09 -12.49
N GLU A 45 1.83 0.73 -11.93
CA GLU A 45 1.72 2.14 -12.32
C GLU A 45 3.03 2.90 -12.10
N LEU A 46 3.66 2.73 -10.93
CA LEU A 46 4.96 3.38 -10.65
C LEU A 46 6.03 2.97 -11.66
N ARG A 47 6.11 1.68 -12.00
CA ARG A 47 7.06 1.18 -12.99
C ARG A 47 6.78 1.73 -14.40
N ASP A 48 5.51 1.86 -14.76
CA ASP A 48 5.12 2.43 -16.05
C ASP A 48 5.47 3.92 -16.11
N VAL A 49 5.21 4.67 -15.05
CA VAL A 49 5.62 6.07 -14.94
C VAL A 49 7.15 6.23 -15.01
N ASP A 50 7.90 5.40 -14.28
CA ASP A 50 9.37 5.37 -14.35
C ASP A 50 9.87 5.10 -15.77
N ARG A 51 9.23 4.16 -16.48
CA ARG A 51 9.56 3.83 -17.87
C ARG A 51 9.28 4.98 -18.83
N GLU A 52 8.15 5.67 -18.68
CA GLU A 52 7.82 6.83 -19.53
C GLU A 52 8.74 8.01 -19.23
N LEU A 53 9.03 8.28 -17.95
CA LEU A 53 10.00 9.31 -17.56
C LEU A 53 11.40 9.06 -18.15
N ALA A 54 11.84 7.79 -18.19
CA ALA A 54 13.14 7.43 -18.77
C ALA A 54 13.24 7.69 -20.29
N LYS A 55 12.12 7.77 -21.01
CA LYS A 55 12.10 8.11 -22.44
C LYS A 55 12.16 9.62 -22.70
N ILE A 56 11.85 10.43 -21.70
CA ILE A 56 11.79 11.89 -21.84
C ILE A 56 13.16 12.47 -21.49
N SER A 57 13.76 13.16 -22.44
CA SER A 57 15.04 13.85 -22.23
C SER A 57 14.93 14.89 -21.10
N SER A 58 16.04 15.09 -20.39
CA SER A 58 16.14 16.20 -19.43
C SER A 58 16.40 17.51 -20.17
N GLY A 59 15.63 18.54 -19.88
CA GLY A 59 15.83 19.88 -20.44
C GLY A 59 14.60 20.77 -20.22
N PRO A 60 14.76 22.10 -20.16
CA PRO A 60 13.67 23.04 -19.88
C PRO A 60 12.43 22.88 -20.77
N GLN A 61 12.65 22.48 -22.02
CA GLN A 61 11.60 22.25 -23.01
C GLN A 61 10.72 21.01 -22.72
N TYR A 62 11.15 20.12 -21.83
CA TYR A 62 10.44 18.92 -21.43
C TYR A 62 9.95 18.96 -19.98
N ASP A 63 10.28 20.02 -19.23
CA ASP A 63 9.99 20.11 -17.79
C ASP A 63 8.49 20.01 -17.48
N GLU A 64 7.63 20.61 -18.30
CA GLU A 64 6.18 20.53 -18.14
C GLU A 64 5.68 19.07 -18.27
N VAL A 65 6.10 18.39 -19.33
CA VAL A 65 5.70 16.99 -19.58
C VAL A 65 6.24 16.09 -18.46
N ARG A 66 7.49 16.28 -18.04
CA ARG A 66 8.09 15.53 -16.92
C ARG A 66 7.37 15.81 -15.61
N SER A 67 6.99 17.06 -15.35
CA SER A 67 6.25 17.45 -14.15
C SER A 67 4.90 16.73 -14.06
N GLN A 68 4.19 16.56 -15.19
CA GLN A 68 2.93 15.80 -15.20
C GLN A 68 3.14 14.34 -14.80
N TRP A 69 4.21 13.71 -15.32
CA TRP A 69 4.55 12.33 -14.95
C TRP A 69 5.00 12.20 -13.49
N PHE A 70 5.79 13.14 -12.97
CA PHE A 70 6.13 13.18 -11.55
C PHE A 70 4.89 13.36 -10.67
N SER A 71 3.98 14.27 -11.03
CA SER A 71 2.73 14.47 -10.30
C SER A 71 1.89 13.18 -10.27
N ARG A 72 1.82 12.44 -11.38
CA ARG A 72 1.18 11.12 -11.43
C ARG A 72 1.86 10.12 -10.48
N MET A 73 3.18 10.03 -10.50
CA MET A 73 3.94 9.18 -9.58
C MET A 73 3.62 9.51 -8.11
N PHE A 74 3.63 10.80 -7.76
CA PHE A 74 3.37 11.25 -6.40
C PHE A 74 1.93 11.00 -5.96
N ASN A 75 0.96 11.09 -6.87
CA ASN A 75 -0.43 10.69 -6.61
C ASN A 75 -0.54 9.18 -6.30
N SER A 76 0.15 8.31 -7.04
CA SER A 76 0.16 6.88 -6.75
C SER A 76 0.81 6.57 -5.39
N LEU A 77 1.89 7.28 -5.05
CA LEU A 77 2.55 7.17 -3.74
C LEU A 77 1.69 7.71 -2.60
N GLU A 78 0.94 8.78 -2.83
CA GLU A 78 -0.03 9.33 -1.89
C GLU A 78 -1.15 8.34 -1.61
N TRP A 79 -1.71 7.72 -2.66
CA TRP A 79 -2.73 6.69 -2.54
C TRP A 79 -2.23 5.47 -1.75
N LEU A 80 -1.02 4.98 -2.06
CA LEU A 80 -0.41 3.89 -1.31
C LEU A 80 -0.20 4.26 0.16
N SER A 81 0.25 5.49 0.41
CA SER A 81 0.52 5.96 1.75
C SER A 81 -0.75 6.13 2.56
N PHE A 82 -1.85 6.58 1.93
CA PHE A 82 -3.19 6.60 2.51
C PHE A 82 -3.61 5.19 2.95
N MET A 83 -3.48 4.19 2.07
CA MET A 83 -3.86 2.81 2.39
C MET A 83 -3.09 2.24 3.61
N ILE A 84 -1.82 2.61 3.76
CA ILE A 84 -0.99 2.18 4.89
C ILE A 84 -1.34 2.96 6.16
N ASN A 85 -1.43 4.30 6.09
CA ASN A 85 -1.71 5.16 7.24
C ASN A 85 -3.09 4.88 7.83
N GLU A 86 -4.09 4.67 7.00
CA GLU A 86 -5.48 4.37 7.41
C GLU A 86 -5.70 2.90 7.75
N LYS A 87 -4.64 2.08 7.81
CA LYS A 87 -4.70 0.65 8.15
C LYS A 87 -5.66 -0.14 7.26
N ILE A 88 -5.78 0.25 5.99
CA ILE A 88 -6.43 -0.56 4.95
C ILE A 88 -5.48 -1.70 4.57
N MET A 89 -4.19 -1.39 4.39
CA MET A 89 -3.10 -2.34 4.26
C MET A 89 -2.47 -2.61 5.63
N THR A 90 -2.81 -3.76 6.22
CA THR A 90 -2.43 -4.12 7.59
C THR A 90 -1.38 -5.22 7.70
N ASP A 91 -1.08 -5.91 6.60
CA ASP A 91 -0.05 -6.94 6.59
C ASP A 91 1.33 -6.31 6.86
N LYS A 92 1.89 -6.62 8.02
CA LYS A 92 3.17 -6.06 8.47
C LYS A 92 4.32 -6.42 7.52
N LYS A 93 4.33 -7.63 6.94
CA LYS A 93 5.39 -8.06 6.03
C LYS A 93 5.32 -7.28 4.72
N LEU A 94 4.12 -6.97 4.23
CA LEU A 94 3.95 -6.10 3.06
C LEU A 94 4.41 -4.68 3.36
N VAL A 95 4.01 -4.12 4.50
CA VAL A 95 4.44 -2.76 4.90
C VAL A 95 5.97 -2.67 5.06
N GLU A 96 6.60 -3.69 5.67
CA GLU A 96 8.06 -3.76 5.78
C GLU A 96 8.75 -3.88 4.43
N PHE A 97 8.20 -4.66 3.50
CA PHE A 97 8.70 -4.77 2.14
C PHE A 97 8.63 -3.43 1.38
N ILE A 98 7.55 -2.66 1.57
CA ILE A 98 7.31 -1.37 0.91
C ILE A 98 8.15 -0.24 1.51
N LYS A 99 8.46 -0.29 2.82
CA LYS A 99 9.21 0.74 3.54
C LYS A 99 10.42 1.30 2.77
N PRO A 100 11.38 0.49 2.29
CA PRO A 100 12.54 1.01 1.56
C PRO A 100 12.16 1.71 0.24
N VAL A 101 11.07 1.27 -0.41
CA VAL A 101 10.57 1.87 -1.66
C VAL A 101 10.04 3.29 -1.40
N ILE A 102 9.21 3.46 -0.37
CA ILE A 102 8.66 4.77 0.03
C ILE A 102 9.79 5.75 0.39
N ILE A 103 10.77 5.29 1.17
CA ILE A 103 11.93 6.11 1.54
C ILE A 103 12.71 6.55 0.30
N ARG A 104 13.01 5.61 -0.61
CA ARG A 104 13.74 5.91 -1.84
C ARG A 104 13.00 6.92 -2.72
N TYR A 105 11.70 6.72 -2.99
CA TYR A 105 10.96 7.69 -3.80
C TYR A 105 10.90 9.07 -3.16
N TYR A 106 10.84 9.14 -1.83
CA TYR A 106 10.85 10.43 -1.14
C TYR A 106 12.22 11.12 -1.27
N ASP A 107 13.29 10.43 -0.88
CA ASP A 107 14.64 11.01 -0.80
C ASP A 107 15.24 11.26 -2.18
N ASP A 108 15.04 10.34 -3.12
CA ASP A 108 15.70 10.38 -4.43
C ASP A 108 14.88 11.03 -5.53
N THR A 109 13.55 11.01 -5.44
CA THR A 109 12.67 11.54 -6.49
C THR A 109 11.91 12.77 -6.03
N PHE A 110 11.13 12.67 -4.95
CA PHE A 110 10.27 13.75 -4.50
C PHE A 110 11.06 15.01 -4.13
N LEU A 111 12.11 14.89 -3.31
CA LEU A 111 12.91 16.05 -2.92
C LEU A 111 13.68 16.70 -4.08
N LYS A 112 14.02 15.94 -5.12
CA LYS A 112 14.86 16.40 -6.24
C LYS A 112 14.06 16.84 -7.46
N SER A 113 12.84 16.34 -7.63
CA SER A 113 12.07 16.47 -8.88
C SER A 113 10.68 17.06 -8.69
N ALA A 114 10.13 17.10 -7.47
CA ALA A 114 8.88 17.81 -7.24
C ALA A 114 9.09 19.31 -7.47
N ALA A 115 8.10 19.95 -8.09
CA ALA A 115 8.07 21.40 -8.17
C ALA A 115 8.13 21.97 -6.74
N VAL A 116 8.87 23.08 -6.54
CA VAL A 116 9.06 23.69 -5.21
C VAL A 116 7.72 23.96 -4.53
N ILE A 117 6.71 24.40 -5.30
CA ILE A 117 5.35 24.64 -4.83
C ILE A 117 4.67 23.34 -4.34
N GLU A 118 4.85 22.21 -5.03
CA GLU A 118 4.29 20.92 -4.60
C GLU A 118 5.01 20.35 -3.38
N ARG A 119 6.33 20.55 -3.31
CA ARG A 119 7.14 20.10 -2.18
C ARG A 119 6.79 20.84 -0.89
N ASP A 120 6.64 22.16 -0.99
CA ASP A 120 6.52 23.05 0.17
C ASP A 120 5.04 23.35 0.53
N SER A 121 4.08 22.91 -0.29
CA SER A 121 2.64 22.93 0.03
C SER A 121 2.18 21.68 0.78
N ASP A 122 0.93 21.69 1.24
CA ASP A 122 0.25 20.52 1.83
C ASP A 122 -0.10 19.42 0.80
N ASN A 123 0.50 19.44 -0.39
CA ASN A 123 0.34 18.36 -1.36
C ASN A 123 0.98 17.07 -0.84
N TYR A 124 0.31 15.95 -1.12
CA TYR A 124 0.71 14.59 -0.73
C TYR A 124 0.94 14.40 0.79
N PRO A 125 -0.05 14.75 1.62
CA PRO A 125 0.10 14.73 3.08
C PRO A 125 0.30 13.31 3.63
N GLN A 126 -0.33 12.30 3.04
CA GLN A 126 -0.21 10.92 3.51
C GLN A 126 1.18 10.36 3.21
N PHE A 127 1.74 10.68 2.04
CA PHE A 127 3.09 10.29 1.65
C PHE A 127 4.14 10.91 2.57
N LYS A 128 4.05 12.23 2.81
CA LYS A 128 4.92 12.94 3.75
C LYS A 128 4.82 12.35 5.16
N LYS A 129 3.59 12.13 5.66
CA LYS A 129 3.32 11.55 6.97
C LYS A 129 3.90 10.13 7.10
N LEU A 130 3.70 9.29 6.08
CA LEU A 130 4.21 7.92 6.10
C LEU A 130 5.75 7.92 6.11
N TYR A 131 6.38 8.72 5.26
CA TYR A 131 7.84 8.86 5.26
C TYR A 131 8.39 9.24 6.64
N GLN A 132 7.81 10.26 7.29
CA GLN A 132 8.21 10.68 8.64
C GLN A 132 8.05 9.55 9.67
N ALA A 133 6.95 8.80 9.60
CA ALA A 133 6.70 7.66 10.47
C ALA A 133 7.70 6.50 10.24
N LEU A 134 8.15 6.29 9.00
CA LEU A 134 9.12 5.24 8.66
C LEU A 134 10.55 5.62 9.07
N LYS A 135 10.93 6.90 8.93
CA LYS A 135 12.27 7.40 9.26
C LYS A 135 12.49 7.53 10.77
N SER A 136 11.47 7.95 11.52
CA SER A 136 11.53 7.98 13.00
C SER A 136 11.74 6.60 13.61
N LYS A 137 11.19 5.54 13.01
CA LYS A 137 11.40 4.14 13.41
C LYS A 137 12.72 3.51 12.91
N SER A 138 13.58 4.29 12.26
CA SER A 138 14.88 3.83 11.77
C SER A 138 16.06 4.37 12.59
N LYS A 139 15.79 5.23 13.58
CA LYS A 139 16.71 5.58 14.66
C LYS A 139 16.54 4.63 15.83
#